data_AF-A0A8J9VFI3-F1
#
_entry.id   AF-A0A8J9VFI3-F1
#
_cell.length_a   1.000
_cell.length_b   1.000
_cell.length_c   1.000
_cell.angle_alpha   90.00
_cell.angle_beta   90.00
_cell.angle_gamma   90.00
#
_symmetry.space_group_name_H-M   'P 1'
#
loop_
_entity.id
_entity.type
_entity.pdbx_description
1 polymer ?
#
loop_
_entity_poly.entity_id
_entity_poly.type
_entity_poly.pdbx_seq_one_letter_code
_entity_poly.pdbx_strand_id
1 'polypeptide(L)'
;MSPTIAHPHARLILWCLSIGLGNCLLSDEIHDLVQSVEAWRDCPEAAIYQEYLKYCTSIFVENLRKLGNQSDICLWPDASPAAMEPYNHLTLCLGIAANETNCKEMMLFNRFMLAIHRRFYSNCETPLEKPKDAPKRIIASFVSLTTVTTLLAAGLLAGSDYIHKAS
;
A
#
# COMPACT_ATOMS: atom_id res chain seq x y z
N MET A 1 19.95 29.54 38.94
CA MET A 1 18.58 29.39 38.41
C MET A 1 18.61 28.31 37.33
N SER A 2 18.26 27.08 37.68
CA SER A 2 18.06 25.99 36.71
C SER A 2 16.58 25.93 36.34
N PRO A 3 16.23 25.81 35.06
CA PRO A 3 14.85 25.54 34.67
C PRO A 3 14.53 24.07 34.98
N THR A 4 13.44 23.86 35.71
CA THR A 4 12.89 22.56 36.04
C THR A 4 12.43 21.87 34.75
N ILE A 5 13.09 20.78 34.37
CA ILE A 5 12.70 19.92 33.25
C ILE A 5 11.40 19.21 33.63
N ALA A 6 10.26 19.75 33.19
CA ALA A 6 8.98 19.09 33.29
C ALA A 6 9.03 17.79 32.46
N HIS A 7 8.87 16.65 33.13
CA HIS A 7 8.86 15.34 32.50
C HIS A 7 7.69 15.21 31.49
N PRO A 8 7.96 14.84 30.22
CA PRO A 8 6.93 14.72 29.18
C PRO A 8 5.86 13.66 29.49
N HIS A 9 6.20 12.66 30.33
CA HIS A 9 5.28 11.59 30.71
C HIS A 9 4.05 12.06 31.51
N ALA A 10 4.14 13.12 32.31
CA ALA A 10 3.03 13.57 33.14
C ALA A 10 1.91 14.24 32.32
N ARG A 11 2.25 14.86 31.18
CA ARG A 11 1.26 15.46 30.27
C ARG A 11 0.55 14.40 29.41
N LEU A 12 1.26 13.35 28.99
CA LEU A 12 0.65 12.23 28.25
C LEU A 12 -0.42 11.52 29.10
N ILE A 13 -0.13 11.22 30.36
CA ILE A 13 -1.06 10.51 31.25
C ILE A 13 -2.37 11.28 31.46
N LEU A 14 -2.30 12.61 31.65
CA LEU A 14 -3.50 13.45 31.77
C LEU A 14 -4.31 13.51 30.46
N TRP A 15 -3.65 13.48 29.30
CA TRP A 15 -4.33 13.42 28.00
C TRP A 15 -5.01 12.06 27.78
N CYS A 16 -4.37 10.98 28.21
CA CYS A 16 -4.93 9.61 28.16
C CYS A 16 -6.17 9.40 28.99
N LEU A 17 -6.24 10.05 30.15
CA LEU A 17 -7.42 10.02 31.01
C LEU A 17 -8.63 10.72 30.38
N SER A 18 -8.43 11.70 29.49
CA SER A 18 -9.51 12.43 28.82
C SER A 18 -10.07 11.72 27.57
N ILE A 19 -9.28 10.87 26.91
CA ILE A 19 -9.61 10.29 25.59
C ILE A 19 -9.86 8.77 25.68
N GLY A 20 -9.57 8.16 26.83
CA GLY A 20 -9.74 6.73 27.08
C GLY A 20 -8.44 5.93 26.82
N LEU A 21 -8.16 4.95 27.69
CA LEU A 21 -6.90 4.20 27.73
C LEU A 21 -6.55 3.51 26.40
N GLY A 22 -7.55 2.98 25.68
CA GLY A 22 -7.37 2.32 24.38
C GLY A 22 -7.02 3.27 23.23
N ASN A 23 -7.45 4.52 23.30
CA ASN A 23 -7.09 5.55 22.31
C ASN A 23 -5.66 6.07 22.54
N CYS A 24 -5.17 6.04 23.77
CA CYS A 24 -3.80 6.40 24.07
C CYS A 24 -2.78 5.35 23.65
N LEU A 25 -3.06 4.07 23.91
CA LEU A 25 -2.20 2.98 23.44
C LEU A 25 -2.06 3.00 21.91
N LEU A 26 -3.14 3.33 21.21
CA LEU A 26 -3.09 3.53 19.77
C LEU A 26 -2.27 4.76 19.37
N SER A 27 -2.41 5.88 20.08
CA SER A 27 -1.68 7.11 19.78
C SER A 27 -0.18 6.92 19.96
N ASP A 28 0.26 6.24 21.01
CA ASP A 28 1.67 5.93 21.25
C ASP A 28 2.21 4.99 20.17
N GLU A 29 1.44 3.98 19.78
CA GLU A 29 1.81 3.04 18.71
C GLU A 29 1.95 3.72 17.33
N ILE A 30 1.06 4.66 17.01
CA ILE A 30 1.16 5.47 15.79
C ILE A 30 2.38 6.38 15.85
N HIS A 31 2.65 6.98 17.02
CA HIS A 31 3.81 7.83 17.22
C HIS A 31 5.12 7.08 16.96
N ASP A 32 5.27 5.91 17.59
CA ASP A 32 6.45 5.05 17.43
C ASP A 32 6.62 4.58 15.98
N LEU A 33 5.54 4.21 15.31
CA LEU A 33 5.58 3.82 13.90
C LEU A 33 6.11 4.96 13.01
N VAL A 34 5.54 6.16 13.15
CA VAL A 34 5.94 7.32 12.35
C VAL A 34 7.38 7.73 12.65
N GLN A 35 7.78 7.70 13.92
CA GLN A 35 9.13 8.06 14.33
C GLN A 35 10.20 7.06 13.87
N SER A 36 9.83 5.78 13.70
CA SER A 36 10.72 4.75 13.16
C SER A 36 11.16 5.01 11.71
N VAL A 37 10.40 5.85 10.99
CA VAL A 37 10.69 6.25 9.62
C VAL A 37 11.39 7.59 9.68
N GLU A 38 12.73 7.58 9.61
CA GLU A 38 13.58 8.79 9.60
C GLU A 38 13.30 9.68 8.37
N ALA A 39 12.19 10.42 8.37
CA ALA A 39 11.79 11.33 7.29
C ALA A 39 12.72 12.54 7.14
N TRP A 40 13.48 12.85 8.19
CA TRP A 40 14.30 14.07 8.32
C TRP A 40 15.44 14.20 7.30
N ARG A 41 15.89 13.10 6.69
CA ARG A 41 17.06 13.16 5.78
C ARG A 41 16.71 13.62 4.37
N ASP A 42 15.46 13.42 3.97
CA ASP A 42 15.07 13.40 2.55
C ASP A 42 13.98 14.43 2.21
N CYS A 43 13.54 15.27 3.17
CA CYS A 43 12.49 16.27 2.93
C CYS A 43 12.70 17.63 3.65
N PRO A 44 12.53 18.78 2.96
CA PRO A 44 12.60 20.11 3.58
C PRO A 44 11.52 20.36 4.66
N GLU A 45 10.29 19.88 4.47
CA GLU A 45 9.18 20.02 5.41
C GLU A 45 8.91 18.74 6.23
N ALA A 46 9.97 18.01 6.62
CA ALA A 46 9.86 16.72 7.31
C ALA A 46 8.97 16.74 8.57
N ALA A 47 8.98 17.83 9.34
CA ALA A 47 8.16 17.96 10.54
C ALA A 47 6.65 17.99 10.22
N ILE A 48 6.26 18.73 9.18
CA ILE A 48 4.86 18.81 8.74
C ILE A 48 4.45 17.46 8.12
N TYR A 49 5.34 16.86 7.33
CA TYR A 49 5.10 15.54 6.77
C TYR A 49 4.87 14.47 7.84
N GLN A 50 5.59 14.51 8.96
CA GLN A 50 5.36 13.60 10.09
C GLN A 50 3.96 13.75 10.70
N GLU A 51 3.44 14.97 10.82
CA GLU A 51 2.07 15.18 11.29
C GLU A 51 1.04 14.61 10.31
N TYR A 52 1.28 14.76 9.00
CA TYR A 52 0.48 14.07 7.99
C TYR A 52 0.58 12.55 8.09
N LEU A 53 1.77 11.98 8.32
CA LEU A 53 1.93 10.54 8.52
C LEU A 53 1.11 10.05 9.71
N LYS A 54 1.13 10.77 10.85
CA LYS A 54 0.30 10.44 12.02
C LYS A 54 -1.19 10.48 11.69
N TYR A 55 -1.62 11.53 10.99
CA TYR A 55 -3.02 11.69 10.57
C TYR A 55 -3.47 10.60 9.59
N CYS A 56 -2.70 10.32 8.55
CA CYS A 56 -3.03 9.26 7.60
C CYS A 56 -3.05 7.88 8.28
N THR A 57 -2.12 7.63 9.21
CA THR A 57 -2.05 6.37 9.96
C THR A 57 -3.25 6.23 10.91
N SER A 58 -3.70 7.30 11.56
CA SER A 58 -4.84 7.21 12.49
C SER A 58 -6.12 6.81 11.75
N ILE A 59 -6.39 7.42 10.59
CA ILE A 59 -7.51 7.05 9.72
C ILE A 59 -7.37 5.60 9.25
N PHE A 60 -6.16 5.20 8.86
CA PHE A 60 -5.90 3.82 8.44
C PHE A 60 -6.23 2.81 9.54
N VAL A 61 -5.78 3.04 10.78
CA VAL A 61 -6.06 2.12 11.88
C VAL A 61 -7.55 2.11 12.24
N GLU A 62 -8.23 3.26 12.18
CA GLU A 62 -9.68 3.31 12.37
C GLU A 62 -10.40 2.46 11.33
N ASN A 63 -10.00 2.56 10.05
CA ASN A 63 -10.60 1.80 8.97
C ASN A 63 -10.27 0.30 9.06
N LEU A 64 -9.05 -0.07 9.48
CA LEU A 64 -8.71 -1.48 9.76
C LEU A 64 -9.59 -2.07 10.86
N ARG A 65 -9.87 -1.32 11.93
CA ARG A 65 -10.72 -1.80 13.04
C ARG A 65 -12.15 -2.05 12.61
N LYS A 66 -12.66 -1.31 11.61
CA LYS A 66 -14.01 -1.53 11.06
C LYS A 66 -14.14 -2.86 10.33
N LEU A 67 -13.04 -3.43 9.84
CA LEU A 67 -13.03 -4.75 9.20
C LEU A 67 -13.20 -5.90 10.20
N GLY A 68 -12.98 -5.66 11.49
CA GLY A 68 -13.21 -6.65 12.54
C GLY A 68 -12.02 -7.57 12.77
N ASN A 69 -12.00 -8.76 12.15
CA ASN A 69 -11.02 -9.79 12.48
C ASN A 69 -9.68 -9.61 11.73
N GLN A 70 -8.63 -10.16 12.32
CA GLN A 70 -7.28 -10.11 11.76
C GLN A 70 -7.12 -10.96 10.46
N SER A 71 -8.02 -11.89 10.19
CA SER A 71 -8.13 -12.56 8.89
C SER A 71 -8.61 -11.61 7.78
N ASP A 72 -9.46 -10.65 8.15
CA ASP A 72 -10.19 -9.79 7.21
C ASP A 72 -9.33 -8.61 6.75
N ILE A 73 -8.22 -8.36 7.45
CA ILE A 73 -7.21 -7.37 7.07
C ILE A 73 -6.15 -7.94 6.12
N CYS A 74 -5.99 -9.26 5.99
CA CYS A 74 -4.93 -9.82 5.15
C CYS A 74 -5.26 -9.65 3.67
N LEU A 75 -4.45 -8.83 2.99
CA LEU A 75 -4.63 -8.49 1.57
C LEU A 75 -4.25 -9.62 0.62
N TRP A 76 -3.44 -10.58 1.06
CA TRP A 76 -2.89 -11.61 0.18
C TRP A 76 -3.23 -13.01 0.67
N PRO A 77 -3.41 -13.99 -0.23
CA PRO A 77 -3.35 -13.88 -1.70
C PRO A 77 -4.62 -13.29 -2.35
N ASP A 78 -5.76 -13.35 -1.68
CA ASP A 78 -7.07 -12.94 -2.21
C ASP A 78 -7.60 -11.70 -1.47
N ALA A 79 -7.23 -10.51 -1.95
CA ALA A 79 -7.71 -9.26 -1.37
C ALA A 79 -9.20 -9.06 -1.72
N SER A 80 -10.07 -9.01 -0.70
CA SER A 80 -11.43 -8.50 -0.94
C SER A 80 -11.37 -6.98 -1.21
N PRO A 81 -12.28 -6.42 -2.02
CA PRO A 81 -12.35 -4.98 -2.22
C PRO A 81 -12.47 -4.18 -0.92
N ALA A 82 -13.14 -4.75 0.09
CA ALA A 82 -13.26 -4.16 1.43
C ALA A 82 -11.94 -4.17 2.20
N ALA A 83 -11.15 -5.24 2.11
CA ALA A 83 -9.83 -5.33 2.74
C ALA A 83 -8.82 -4.36 2.10
N MET A 84 -8.97 -4.04 0.81
CA MET A 84 -8.12 -3.08 0.08
C MET A 84 -8.43 -1.63 0.42
N GLU A 85 -9.66 -1.29 0.83
CA GLU A 85 -10.09 0.09 1.01
C GLU A 85 -9.22 0.88 2.01
N PRO A 86 -8.89 0.37 3.21
CA PRO A 86 -8.03 1.09 4.15
C PRO A 86 -6.64 1.38 3.57
N TYR A 87 -6.06 0.40 2.86
CA TYR A 87 -4.74 0.54 2.23
C TYR A 87 -4.76 1.57 1.09
N ASN A 88 -5.82 1.58 0.27
CA ASN A 88 -6.00 2.57 -0.79
C ASN A 88 -6.16 3.99 -0.21
N HIS A 89 -6.96 4.15 0.85
CA HIS A 89 -7.10 5.44 1.53
C HIS A 89 -5.78 5.92 2.14
N LEU A 90 -5.01 5.01 2.75
CA LEU A 90 -3.68 5.34 3.28
C LEU A 90 -2.75 5.85 2.16
N THR A 91 -2.63 5.11 1.06
CA THR A 91 -1.72 5.50 -0.04
C THR A 91 -2.14 6.82 -0.72
N LEU A 92 -3.45 7.06 -0.86
CA LEU A 92 -3.96 8.36 -1.34
C LEU A 92 -3.63 9.50 -0.38
N CYS A 93 -3.86 9.32 0.93
CA CYS A 93 -3.55 10.33 1.94
C CYS A 93 -2.05 10.68 1.95
N LEU A 94 -1.18 9.67 1.85
CA LEU A 94 0.26 9.87 1.75
C LEU A 94 0.66 10.59 0.46
N GLY A 95 -0.02 10.31 -0.66
CA GLY A 95 0.20 11.02 -1.92
C GLY A 95 -0.15 12.50 -1.83
N ILE A 96 -1.24 12.84 -1.14
CA ILE A 96 -1.63 14.23 -0.85
C ILE A 96 -0.56 14.87 0.06
N ALA A 97 -0.20 14.21 1.16
CA ALA A 97 0.81 14.71 2.10
C ALA A 97 2.15 15.00 1.40
N ALA A 98 2.62 14.07 0.56
CA ALA A 98 3.85 14.24 -0.21
C ALA A 98 3.78 15.40 -1.20
N ASN A 99 2.59 15.71 -1.73
CA ASN A 99 2.42 16.86 -2.61
C ASN A 99 2.40 18.19 -1.84
N GLU A 100 1.68 18.25 -0.72
CA GLU A 100 1.58 19.47 0.12
C GLU A 100 2.92 19.86 0.78
N THR A 101 3.73 18.86 1.14
CA THR A 101 5.02 19.07 1.81
C THR A 101 6.21 18.97 0.87
N ASN A 102 5.97 18.79 -0.43
CA ASN A 102 7.00 18.53 -1.43
C ASN A 102 7.94 17.33 -1.08
N CYS A 103 7.54 16.44 -0.16
CA CYS A 103 8.27 15.24 0.23
C CYS A 103 7.97 14.06 -0.73
N LYS A 104 8.43 14.13 -1.99
CA LYS A 104 8.10 13.11 -3.02
C LYS A 104 9.07 11.94 -3.11
N GLU A 105 9.92 11.78 -2.11
CA GLU A 105 10.98 10.77 -2.11
C GLU A 105 10.43 9.35 -1.99
N MET A 106 10.61 8.56 -3.05
CA MET A 106 10.10 7.20 -3.14
C MET A 106 10.68 6.29 -2.05
N MET A 107 11.92 6.54 -1.61
CA MET A 107 12.54 5.80 -0.50
C MET A 107 11.82 6.03 0.83
N LEU A 108 11.36 7.26 1.09
CA LEU A 108 10.64 7.60 2.31
C LEU A 108 9.29 6.88 2.35
N PHE A 109 8.54 6.95 1.25
CA PHE A 109 7.28 6.23 1.08
C PHE A 109 7.48 4.72 1.28
N ASN A 110 8.49 4.13 0.66
CA ASN A 110 8.77 2.70 0.77
C ASN A 110 9.09 2.26 2.20
N ARG A 111 9.90 3.04 2.94
CA ARG A 111 10.21 2.76 4.35
C ARG A 111 8.95 2.83 5.22
N PHE A 112 8.11 3.84 4.99
CA PHE A 112 6.85 3.99 5.71
C PHE A 112 5.90 2.80 5.45
N MET A 113 5.69 2.45 4.19
CA MET A 113 4.82 1.31 3.83
C MET A 113 5.39 -0.01 4.38
N LEU A 114 6.71 -0.18 4.39
CA LEU A 114 7.33 -1.36 5.01
C LEU A 114 7.08 -1.42 6.53
N ALA A 115 7.10 -0.28 7.22
CA ALA A 115 6.75 -0.22 8.64
C ALA A 115 5.28 -0.61 8.88
N ILE A 116 4.36 -0.11 8.05
CA ILE A 116 2.94 -0.50 8.06
C ILE A 116 2.79 -2.01 7.86
N HIS A 117 3.46 -2.58 6.87
CA HIS A 117 3.42 -4.03 6.61
C HIS A 117 3.93 -4.84 7.80
N ARG A 118 5.08 -4.47 8.38
CA ARG A 118 5.64 -5.16 9.55
C ARG A 118 4.72 -5.05 10.77
N ARG A 119 4.01 -3.93 10.93
CA ARG A 119 3.18 -3.71 12.11
C ARG A 119 1.83 -4.40 12.01
N PHE A 120 1.09 -4.16 10.93
CA PHE A 120 -0.31 -4.59 10.81
C PHE A 120 -0.49 -5.92 10.09
N TYR A 121 0.50 -6.33 9.28
CA TYR A 121 0.41 -7.52 8.42
C TYR A 121 1.46 -8.59 8.76
N SER A 122 2.15 -8.49 9.91
CA SER A 122 3.18 -9.45 10.34
C SER A 122 2.67 -10.88 10.48
N ASN A 123 1.38 -11.04 10.79
CA ASN A 123 0.73 -12.34 10.97
C ASN A 123 0.01 -12.83 9.71
N CYS A 124 0.05 -12.07 8.61
CA CYS A 124 -0.53 -12.52 7.35
C CYS A 124 0.40 -13.48 6.64
N GLU A 125 -0.17 -14.44 5.92
CA GLU A 125 0.62 -15.34 5.09
C GLU A 125 1.35 -14.56 4.00
N THR A 126 2.63 -14.88 3.82
CA THR A 126 3.38 -14.37 2.66
C THR A 126 2.77 -14.96 1.40
N PRO A 127 2.51 -14.13 0.36
CA PRO A 127 2.09 -14.65 -0.94
C PRO A 127 3.05 -15.75 -1.38
N LEU A 128 2.52 -16.84 -1.94
CA LEU A 128 3.36 -17.75 -2.70
C LEU A 128 4.13 -16.93 -3.74
N GLU A 129 5.40 -17.30 -3.94
CA GLU A 129 6.34 -16.66 -4.87
C GLU A 129 5.62 -16.23 -6.15
N LYS A 130 5.93 -15.01 -6.64
CA LYS A 130 5.33 -14.36 -7.83
C LYS A 130 4.79 -15.39 -8.84
N PRO A 131 3.59 -15.19 -9.42
CA PRO A 131 3.09 -16.06 -10.49
C PRO A 131 4.21 -16.30 -11.49
N LYS A 132 4.77 -17.51 -11.46
CA LYS A 132 5.89 -17.85 -12.33
C LYS A 132 5.30 -17.94 -13.72
N ASP A 133 5.94 -17.32 -14.69
CA ASP A 133 5.52 -17.45 -16.08
C ASP A 133 5.27 -18.92 -16.39
N ALA A 134 4.21 -19.20 -17.15
CA ALA A 134 3.91 -20.55 -17.59
C ALA A 134 5.18 -21.17 -18.23
N PRO A 135 5.43 -22.47 -18.07
CA PRO A 135 6.58 -23.12 -18.66
C PRO A 135 6.73 -22.74 -20.15
N LYS A 136 7.97 -22.43 -20.60
CA LYS A 136 8.25 -21.92 -21.96
C LYS A 136 7.53 -22.68 -23.08
N ARG A 137 7.35 -24.00 -22.91
CA ARG A 137 6.59 -24.87 -23.83
C ARG A 137 5.12 -24.43 -24.00
N ILE A 138 4.44 -24.06 -22.91
CA ILE A 138 3.04 -23.63 -22.92
C ILE A 138 2.92 -22.29 -23.62
N ILE A 139 3.80 -21.35 -23.29
CA ILE A 139 3.85 -20.03 -23.95
C ILE A 139 4.10 -20.22 -25.45
N ALA A 140 5.09 -21.02 -25.83
CA ALA A 140 5.41 -21.30 -27.23
C ALA A 140 4.21 -21.92 -27.97
N SER A 141 3.51 -22.88 -27.36
CA SER A 141 2.30 -23.48 -27.95
C SER A 141 1.22 -22.43 -28.20
N PHE A 142 0.87 -21.62 -27.21
CA PHE A 142 -0.15 -20.58 -27.37
C PHE A 142 0.23 -19.55 -28.44
N VAL A 143 1.46 -19.03 -28.40
CA VAL A 143 1.95 -18.07 -29.38
C VAL A 143 1.89 -18.66 -30.79
N SER A 144 2.44 -19.87 -30.98
CA SER A 144 2.44 -20.53 -32.29
C SER A 144 1.03 -20.78 -32.81
N LEU A 145 0.11 -21.25 -31.95
CA LEU A 145 -1.27 -21.53 -32.32
C LEU A 145 -1.99 -20.26 -32.77
N THR A 146 -1.87 -19.18 -32.00
CA THR A 146 -2.45 -17.89 -32.37
C THR A 146 -1.86 -17.38 -33.68
N THR A 147 -0.54 -17.40 -33.86
CA THR A 147 0.11 -16.95 -35.10
C THR A 147 -0.34 -17.76 -36.31
N VAL A 148 -0.36 -19.10 -36.22
CA VAL A 148 -0.79 -19.97 -37.32
C VAL A 148 -2.26 -19.71 -37.67
N THR A 149 -3.12 -19.57 -36.66
CA THR A 149 -4.55 -19.28 -36.87
C THR A 149 -4.74 -17.93 -37.56
N THR A 150 -4.00 -16.90 -37.14
CA THR A 150 -4.05 -15.58 -37.78
C THR A 150 -3.59 -15.65 -39.23
N LEU A 151 -2.50 -16.35 -39.53
CA LEU A 151 -2.01 -16.50 -40.90
C LEU A 151 -2.99 -17.25 -41.80
N LEU A 152 -3.61 -18.32 -41.27
CA LEU A 152 -4.66 -19.05 -41.98
C LEU A 152 -5.87 -18.18 -42.27
N ALA A 153 -6.36 -17.43 -41.28
CA ALA A 153 -7.50 -16.52 -41.46
C ALA A 153 -7.18 -15.42 -42.50
N ALA A 154 -6.01 -14.79 -42.41
CA ALA A 154 -5.58 -13.78 -43.36
C ALA A 154 -5.46 -14.35 -44.78
N GLY A 155 -4.90 -15.55 -44.92
CA GLY A 155 -4.80 -16.24 -46.21
C GLY A 155 -6.17 -16.57 -46.80
N LEU A 156 -7.11 -17.04 -45.98
CA LEU A 156 -8.48 -17.34 -46.42
C LEU A 156 -9.23 -16.07 -46.85
N LEU A 157 -9.10 -14.98 -46.09
CA LEU A 157 -9.73 -13.70 -46.44
C LEU A 157 -9.16 -13.14 -47.75
N ALA A 158 -7.83 -13.06 -47.86
CA ALA A 158 -7.19 -12.57 -49.07
C ALA A 158 -7.50 -13.47 -50.29
N GLY A 159 -7.56 -14.79 -50.09
CA GLY A 159 -7.93 -15.75 -51.13
C GLY A 159 -9.41 -15.63 -51.55
N SER A 160 -10.31 -15.45 -50.59
CA SER A 160 -11.74 -15.23 -50.85
C SER A 160 -11.98 -13.94 -51.63
N ASP A 161 -11.30 -12.85 -51.25
CA ASP A 161 -11.37 -11.57 -51.97
C ASP A 161 -10.85 -11.68 -53.40
N TYR A 162 -9.80 -12.49 -53.62
CA TYR A 162 -9.26 -12.75 -54.95
C TYR A 162 -10.27 -13.50 -55.84
N ILE A 163 -10.95 -14.51 -55.29
CA ILE A 163 -11.97 -15.29 -56.00
C ILE A 163 -13.19 -14.41 -56.31
N HIS A 164 -13.63 -13.57 -55.37
CA HIS A 164 -14.78 -12.67 -55.58
C HIS A 164 -14.51 -11.57 -56.60
N LYS A 165 -13.27 -11.10 -56.74
CA LYS A 165 -12.90 -10.04 -57.69
C LYS A 165 -12.59 -10.56 -59.10
N ALA A 166 -12.38 -11.87 -59.25
CA ALA A 166 -12.13 -12.55 -60.52
C ALA A 166 -13.40 -13.14 -61.18
N SER A 167 -14.52 -13.15 -60.46
CA SER A 167 -15.87 -13.44 -60.95
C SER A 167 -16.57 -12.18 -61.46
#